data_AF-A0A5D0G2Z0-F1
#
_entry.id   AF-A0A5D0G2Z0-F1
#
_cell.length_a   1.000
_cell.length_b   1.000
_cell.length_c   1.000
_cell.angle_alpha   90.00
_cell.angle_beta   90.00
_cell.angle_gamma   90.00
#
_symmetry.space_group_name_H-M   'P 1'
#
loop_
_entity.id
_entity.type
_entity.pdbx_description
1 polymer ?
#
loop_
_entity_poly.entity_id
_entity_poly.type
_entity_poly.pdbx_seq_one_letter_code
_entity_poly.pdbx_strand_id
1 'polypeptide(L)'
;MKLFIILQTKLGKEKGKKMLEHTIKSNPRYLLLVSLLALFVCSCKPKTELYLERGLDILSNKHELNYKINEDVVVKELGIIRDQKEGIKTLVLKLNDSAIVNAIDKDIIIGITVWIIDENKKKRIEKWDFIPKFTQVNKHKYIMNEIKIEEDQVNKMKIFLYKKNEGRKNKIGPTIILNKVNTYND
;
A
#
# COMPACT_ATOMS: atom_id res chain seq x y z
N MET A 1 31.37 -9.15 -57.99
CA MET A 1 31.48 -8.31 -56.77
C MET A 1 30.32 -8.45 -55.75
N LYS A 2 29.34 -9.34 -55.94
CA LYS A 2 28.27 -9.62 -54.93
C LYS A 2 28.51 -10.85 -54.04
N LEU A 3 29.45 -11.74 -54.39
CA LEU A 3 29.74 -12.96 -53.61
C LEU A 3 30.62 -12.71 -52.36
N PHE A 4 31.49 -11.70 -52.40
CA PHE A 4 32.44 -11.43 -51.31
C PHE A 4 31.79 -10.79 -50.07
N ILE A 5 30.70 -10.04 -50.25
CA ILE A 5 30.00 -9.34 -49.15
C ILE A 5 29.09 -10.30 -48.36
N ILE A 6 28.55 -11.33 -49.01
CA ILE A 6 27.69 -12.34 -48.35
C ILE A 6 28.55 -13.29 -47.47
N LEU A 7 29.80 -13.58 -47.84
CA LEU A 7 30.68 -14.42 -47.03
C LEU A 7 31.12 -13.74 -45.73
N GLN A 8 31.41 -12.43 -45.76
CA GLN A 8 31.86 -11.66 -44.59
C GLN A 8 30.76 -11.49 -43.53
N THR A 9 29.49 -11.38 -43.95
CA THR A 9 28.35 -11.24 -43.02
C THR A 9 27.93 -12.56 -42.37
N LYS A 10 28.13 -13.72 -43.04
CA LYS A 10 27.87 -15.04 -42.45
C LYS A 10 28.96 -15.46 -41.45
N LEU A 11 30.23 -15.19 -41.76
CA LEU A 11 31.38 -15.50 -40.90
C LEU A 11 31.44 -14.63 -39.63
N GLY A 12 30.99 -13.37 -39.69
CA GLY A 12 30.91 -12.49 -38.52
C GLY A 12 29.83 -12.91 -37.51
N LYS A 13 28.68 -13.42 -38.00
CA LYS A 13 27.57 -13.88 -37.14
C LYS A 13 27.86 -15.19 -36.42
N GLU A 14 28.56 -16.13 -37.04
CA GLU A 14 28.96 -17.39 -36.39
C GLU A 14 30.07 -17.20 -35.35
N LYS A 15 31.04 -16.31 -35.62
CA LYS A 15 32.11 -16.02 -34.64
C LYS A 15 31.59 -15.29 -33.40
N GLY A 16 30.67 -14.32 -33.55
CA GLY A 16 30.05 -13.64 -32.40
C GLY A 16 29.21 -14.57 -31.53
N LYS A 17 28.50 -15.53 -32.13
CA LYS A 17 27.67 -16.49 -31.41
C LYS A 17 28.50 -17.55 -30.66
N LYS A 18 29.58 -18.04 -31.28
CA LYS A 18 30.52 -18.97 -30.63
C LYS A 18 31.36 -18.31 -29.54
N MET A 19 31.68 -17.02 -29.65
CA MET A 19 32.42 -16.30 -28.60
C MET A 19 31.53 -16.05 -27.38
N LEU A 20 30.25 -15.69 -27.56
CA LEU A 20 29.28 -15.60 -26.46
C LEU A 20 29.00 -16.96 -25.80
N GLU A 21 28.90 -18.04 -26.59
CA GLU A 21 28.74 -19.39 -26.04
C GLU A 21 30.00 -19.91 -25.31
N HIS A 22 31.22 -19.54 -25.73
CA HIS A 22 32.45 -19.94 -25.04
C HIS A 22 32.78 -19.12 -23.80
N THR A 23 32.37 -17.84 -23.73
CA THR A 23 32.57 -17.02 -22.52
C THR A 23 31.61 -17.43 -21.40
N ILE A 24 30.40 -17.91 -21.74
CA ILE A 24 29.45 -18.46 -20.74
C ILE A 24 29.90 -19.85 -20.26
N LYS A 25 30.67 -20.60 -21.07
CA LYS A 25 31.08 -21.98 -20.76
C LYS A 25 32.37 -22.13 -19.93
N SER A 26 33.07 -21.06 -19.55
CA SER A 26 34.45 -21.18 -19.03
C SER A 26 34.78 -20.47 -17.71
N ASN A 27 33.80 -19.99 -16.94
CA ASN A 27 34.09 -19.65 -15.54
C ASN A 27 32.85 -19.73 -14.63
N PRO A 28 32.77 -20.71 -13.70
CA PRO A 28 31.67 -20.79 -12.74
C PRO A 28 31.56 -19.55 -11.84
N ARG A 29 32.63 -18.74 -11.76
CA ARG A 29 32.70 -17.49 -10.99
C ARG A 29 31.80 -16.38 -11.57
N TYR A 30 31.61 -16.29 -12.89
CA TYR A 30 30.71 -15.29 -13.49
C TYR A 30 29.24 -15.64 -13.32
N LEU A 31 28.91 -16.94 -13.36
CA LEU A 31 27.55 -17.42 -13.12
C LEU A 31 27.14 -17.19 -11.66
N LEU A 32 28.08 -17.35 -10.72
CA LEU A 32 27.93 -16.97 -9.31
C LEU A 32 27.72 -15.47 -9.14
N LEU A 33 28.47 -14.62 -9.84
CA LEU A 33 28.36 -13.16 -9.74
C LEU A 33 27.02 -12.63 -10.30
N VAL A 34 26.53 -13.18 -11.40
CA VAL A 34 25.21 -12.83 -11.98
C VAL A 34 24.08 -13.36 -11.09
N SER A 35 24.22 -14.56 -10.52
CA SER A 35 23.28 -15.09 -9.51
C SER A 35 23.26 -14.23 -8.25
N LEU A 36 24.42 -13.76 -7.78
CA LEU A 36 24.53 -12.89 -6.61
C LEU A 36 23.88 -11.53 -6.88
N LEU A 37 24.11 -10.94 -8.07
CA LEU A 37 23.49 -9.68 -8.47
C LEU A 37 21.96 -9.84 -8.62
N ALA A 38 21.48 -10.95 -9.17
CA ALA A 38 20.05 -11.23 -9.30
C ALA A 38 19.34 -11.40 -7.95
N LEU A 39 20.05 -11.89 -6.91
CA LEU A 39 19.52 -11.96 -5.55
C LEU A 39 19.35 -10.58 -4.90
N PHE A 40 20.17 -9.58 -5.27
CA PHE A 40 20.05 -8.22 -4.74
C PHE A 40 18.88 -7.43 -5.33
N VAL A 41 18.43 -7.71 -6.56
CA VAL A 41 17.35 -6.94 -7.22
C VAL A 41 15.95 -7.27 -6.67
N CYS A 42 15.78 -8.40 -5.97
CA CYS A 42 14.46 -8.87 -5.50
C CYS A 42 14.09 -8.52 -4.05
N SER A 43 14.89 -7.73 -3.32
CA SER A 43 14.65 -7.52 -1.87
C SER A 43 14.09 -6.14 -1.47
N CYS A 44 13.66 -5.31 -2.42
CA CYS A 44 12.97 -4.06 -2.09
C CYS A 44 11.53 -4.35 -1.62
N LYS A 45 11.35 -4.49 -0.30
CA LYS A 45 10.03 -4.55 0.33
C LYS A 45 9.22 -3.27 0.00
N PRO A 46 7.90 -3.37 -0.23
CA PRO A 46 7.05 -2.20 -0.43
C PRO A 46 7.06 -1.29 0.80
N LYS A 47 6.98 0.04 0.59
CA LYS A 47 7.03 1.04 1.67
C LYS A 47 5.97 0.78 2.74
N THR A 48 4.79 0.33 2.33
CA THR A 48 3.69 -0.05 3.23
C THR A 48 4.09 -1.09 4.26
N GLU A 49 4.86 -2.11 3.86
CA GLU A 49 5.29 -3.17 4.78
C GLU A 49 6.19 -2.60 5.90
N LEU A 50 7.11 -1.68 5.57
CA LEU A 50 8.00 -1.04 6.53
C LEU A 50 7.23 -0.27 7.62
N TYR A 51 6.21 0.51 7.23
CA TYR A 51 5.39 1.27 8.20
C TYR A 51 4.56 0.34 9.09
N LEU A 52 4.01 -0.74 8.53
CA LEU A 52 3.21 -1.71 9.27
C LEU A 52 4.06 -2.55 10.22
N GLU A 53 5.25 -2.98 9.81
CA GLU A 53 6.16 -3.73 10.69
C GLU A 53 6.55 -2.96 11.95
N ARG A 54 6.63 -1.62 11.85
CA ARG A 54 6.98 -0.71 12.95
C ARG A 54 5.79 -0.14 13.71
N GLY A 55 4.57 -0.61 13.48
CA GLY A 55 3.44 -0.11 14.27
C GLY A 55 3.03 1.31 13.90
N LEU A 56 3.31 1.80 12.69
CA LEU A 56 3.15 3.20 12.27
C LEU A 56 4.01 4.22 13.02
N ASP A 57 5.01 3.77 13.80
CA ASP A 57 5.79 4.67 14.66
C ASP A 57 6.46 5.80 13.86
N ILE A 58 7.07 5.42 12.72
CA ILE A 58 7.78 6.32 11.81
C ILE A 58 6.87 7.03 10.79
N LEU A 59 5.55 6.88 10.87
CA LEU A 59 4.62 7.52 9.94
C LEU A 59 4.29 8.94 10.45
N SER A 60 4.70 9.97 9.71
CA SER A 60 4.58 11.38 10.11
C SER A 60 3.13 11.88 10.19
N ASN A 61 2.27 11.42 9.28
CA ASN A 61 0.87 11.82 9.16
C ASN A 61 -0.09 10.98 10.03
N LYS A 62 0.40 10.32 11.07
CA LYS A 62 -0.44 9.54 11.98
C LYS A 62 -1.29 10.45 12.87
N HIS A 63 -2.52 10.04 13.13
CA HIS A 63 -3.45 10.69 14.03
C HIS A 63 -3.85 9.73 15.15
N GLU A 64 -3.67 10.16 16.40
CA GLU A 64 -4.18 9.43 17.57
C GLU A 64 -5.70 9.63 17.68
N LEU A 65 -6.44 8.53 17.83
CA LEU A 65 -7.92 8.55 17.80
C LEU A 65 -8.56 8.05 19.10
N ASN A 66 -8.15 6.88 19.59
CA ASN A 66 -8.87 6.14 20.63
C ASN A 66 -10.36 5.90 20.31
N TYR A 67 -10.65 5.45 19.09
CA TYR A 67 -12.01 5.17 18.61
C TYR A 67 -12.46 3.75 18.95
N LYS A 68 -13.47 3.61 19.80
CA LYS A 68 -14.02 2.30 20.18
C LYS A 68 -14.95 1.77 19.10
N ILE A 69 -14.59 0.64 18.47
CA ILE A 69 -15.49 -0.11 17.56
C ILE A 69 -16.45 -0.95 18.40
N ASN A 70 -15.91 -1.70 19.37
CA ASN A 70 -16.62 -2.45 20.39
C ASN A 70 -15.73 -2.58 21.63
N GLU A 71 -16.09 -3.43 22.59
CA GLU A 71 -15.35 -3.58 23.85
C GLU A 71 -13.90 -4.05 23.67
N ASP A 72 -13.67 -4.93 22.70
CA ASP A 72 -12.37 -5.56 22.47
C ASP A 72 -11.53 -4.85 21.41
N VAL A 73 -12.16 -4.05 20.55
CA VAL A 73 -11.52 -3.42 19.39
C VAL A 73 -11.62 -1.90 19.45
N VAL A 74 -10.45 -1.28 19.59
CA VAL A 74 -10.23 0.16 19.65
C VAL A 74 -9.22 0.54 18.57
N VAL A 75 -9.59 1.46 17.68
CA VAL A 75 -8.63 2.09 16.76
C VAL A 75 -7.83 3.12 17.55
N LYS A 76 -6.54 2.87 17.68
CA LYS A 76 -5.59 3.73 18.40
C LYS A 76 -5.06 4.83 17.51
N GLU A 77 -4.65 4.48 16.30
CA GLU A 77 -4.02 5.40 15.36
C GLU A 77 -4.63 5.24 13.96
N LEU A 78 -4.66 6.32 13.21
CA LEU A 78 -4.99 6.36 11.79
C LEU A 78 -3.81 6.92 11.02
N GLY A 79 -3.49 6.32 9.88
CA GLY A 79 -2.50 6.85 8.95
C GLY A 79 -2.91 6.58 7.51
N ILE A 80 -2.32 7.31 6.57
CA ILE A 80 -2.48 7.06 5.14
C ILE A 80 -1.10 6.88 4.55
N ILE A 81 -0.85 5.72 3.96
CA ILE A 81 0.43 5.38 3.34
C ILE A 81 0.30 5.54 1.83
N ARG A 82 1.11 6.42 1.23
CA ARG A 82 1.29 6.50 -0.22
C ARG A 82 2.30 5.44 -0.66
N ASP A 83 1.87 4.48 -1.47
CA ASP A 83 2.78 3.53 -2.12
C ASP A 83 3.33 4.12 -3.43
N GLN A 84 4.17 3.38 -4.15
CA GLN A 84 4.87 3.84 -5.36
C GLN A 84 3.95 4.31 -6.51
N LYS A 85 2.68 3.92 -6.49
CA LYS A 85 1.69 4.32 -7.51
C LYS A 85 1.02 5.63 -7.11
N GLU A 86 1.21 6.67 -7.91
CA GLU A 86 0.48 7.93 -7.74
C GLU A 86 -1.04 7.70 -7.80
N GLY A 87 -1.78 8.39 -6.93
CA GLY A 87 -3.24 8.30 -6.86
C GLY A 87 -3.80 7.08 -6.11
N ILE A 88 -2.99 6.08 -5.75
CA ILE A 88 -3.44 4.93 -4.93
C ILE A 88 -2.72 4.96 -3.58
N LYS A 89 -3.48 5.04 -2.50
CA LYS A 89 -2.97 5.13 -1.13
C LYS A 89 -3.66 4.10 -0.24
N THR A 90 -3.02 3.71 0.84
CA THR A 90 -3.58 2.76 1.82
C THR A 90 -3.96 3.51 3.08
N LEU A 91 -5.25 3.57 3.36
CA LEU A 91 -5.75 3.96 4.68
C LEU A 91 -5.47 2.83 5.67
N VAL A 92 -4.85 3.16 6.80
CA VAL A 92 -4.53 2.22 7.86
C VAL A 92 -5.12 2.69 9.17
N LEU A 93 -5.90 1.81 9.80
CA LEU A 93 -6.42 1.97 11.16
C LEU A 93 -5.71 0.96 12.05
N LYS A 94 -4.78 1.41 12.90
CA LYS A 94 -4.09 0.55 13.86
C LYS A 94 -4.98 0.31 15.07
N LEU A 95 -5.12 -0.95 15.45
CA LEU A 95 -5.92 -1.40 16.57
C LEU A 95 -5.09 -1.52 17.85
N ASN A 96 -5.76 -1.63 18.99
CA ASN A 96 -5.15 -2.10 20.23
C ASN A 96 -4.57 -3.52 20.07
N ASP A 97 -3.46 -3.80 20.75
CA ASP A 97 -2.76 -5.08 20.66
C ASP A 97 -3.62 -6.27 21.15
N SER A 98 -4.62 -6.03 22.00
CA SER A 98 -5.57 -7.06 22.46
C SER A 98 -6.72 -7.37 21.50
N ALA A 99 -6.87 -6.64 20.39
CA ALA A 99 -7.99 -6.84 19.45
C ALA A 99 -8.04 -8.27 18.88
N ILE A 100 -9.21 -8.90 18.87
CA ILE A 100 -9.41 -10.28 18.39
C ILE A 100 -9.92 -10.25 16.95
N VAL A 101 -9.36 -11.11 16.08
CA VAL A 101 -9.64 -11.17 14.63
C VAL A 101 -11.14 -11.27 14.30
N ASN A 102 -11.89 -12.00 15.13
CA ASN A 102 -13.32 -12.27 14.91
C ASN A 102 -14.24 -11.41 15.78
N ALA A 103 -13.72 -10.41 16.49
CA ALA A 103 -14.54 -9.59 17.39
C ALA A 103 -15.42 -8.57 16.65
N ILE A 104 -15.14 -8.26 15.38
CA ILE A 104 -15.95 -7.30 14.61
C ILE A 104 -17.03 -8.07 13.84
N ASP A 105 -18.30 -7.74 14.10
CA ASP A 105 -19.42 -8.33 13.37
C ASP A 105 -19.28 -8.08 11.85
N LYS A 106 -19.60 -9.09 11.05
CA LYS A 106 -19.48 -9.05 9.58
C LYS A 106 -20.39 -8.02 8.90
N ASP A 107 -21.43 -7.56 9.60
CA ASP A 107 -22.41 -6.58 9.12
C ASP A 107 -22.01 -5.12 9.43
N ILE A 108 -20.95 -4.91 10.23
CA ILE A 108 -20.42 -3.59 10.55
C ILE A 108 -19.63 -3.06 9.34
N ILE A 109 -19.91 -1.81 8.99
CA ILE A 109 -19.20 -1.07 7.95
C ILE A 109 -18.54 0.14 8.60
N ILE A 110 -17.26 0.36 8.26
CA ILE A 110 -16.57 1.61 8.55
C ILE A 110 -16.92 2.59 7.44
N GLY A 111 -17.65 3.65 7.80
CA GLY A 111 -17.99 4.75 6.91
C GLY A 111 -17.01 5.90 7.08
N ILE A 112 -16.41 6.32 5.97
CA ILE A 112 -15.49 7.47 5.96
C ILE A 112 -15.97 8.45 4.91
N THR A 113 -16.29 9.66 5.34
CA THR A 113 -16.60 10.77 4.44
C THR A 113 -15.46 11.77 4.48
N VAL A 114 -14.93 12.12 3.31
CA VAL A 114 -13.86 13.10 3.20
C VAL A 114 -14.30 14.30 2.38
N TRP A 115 -13.80 15.47 2.77
CA TRP A 115 -13.95 16.72 2.03
C TRP A 115 -12.59 17.11 1.49
N ILE A 116 -12.49 17.13 0.16
CA ILE A 116 -11.25 17.38 -0.58
C ILE A 116 -11.37 18.74 -1.26
N ILE A 117 -10.27 19.48 -1.28
CA ILE A 117 -10.08 20.65 -2.13
C ILE A 117 -8.91 20.32 -3.04
N ASP A 118 -9.14 20.27 -4.34
CA ASP A 118 -8.07 20.03 -5.31
C ASP A 118 -7.21 21.29 -5.53
N GLU A 119 -6.15 21.14 -6.34
CA GLU A 119 -5.24 22.23 -6.70
C GLU A 119 -5.95 23.41 -7.38
N ASN A 120 -7.06 23.14 -8.08
CA ASN A 120 -7.92 24.14 -8.72
C ASN A 120 -8.97 24.75 -7.77
N LYS A 121 -8.84 24.49 -6.46
CA LYS A 121 -9.77 24.92 -5.40
C LYS A 121 -11.18 24.37 -5.53
N LYS A 122 -11.40 23.34 -6.35
CA LYS A 122 -12.69 22.68 -6.49
C LYS A 122 -12.92 21.78 -5.29
N LYS A 123 -14.10 21.94 -4.68
CA LYS A 123 -14.52 21.15 -3.53
C LYS A 123 -15.22 19.88 -4.00
N ARG A 124 -14.84 18.73 -3.45
CA ARG A 124 -15.59 17.48 -3.63
C ARG A 124 -15.69 16.68 -2.34
N ILE A 125 -16.68 15.81 -2.30
CA ILE A 125 -16.93 14.90 -1.18
C ILE A 125 -16.82 13.48 -1.69
N GLU A 126 -16.00 12.67 -1.03
CA GLU A 126 -15.88 11.25 -1.32
C GLU A 126 -16.30 10.40 -0.11
N LYS A 127 -16.75 9.18 -0.42
CA LYS A 127 -17.17 8.20 0.59
C LYS A 127 -16.34 6.93 0.41
N TRP A 128 -15.56 6.59 1.42
CA TRP A 128 -14.71 5.39 1.45
C TRP A 128 -15.29 4.41 2.47
N ASP A 129 -16.45 3.84 2.14
CA ASP A 129 -17.14 2.87 2.99
C ASP A 129 -16.60 1.46 2.72
N PHE A 130 -16.21 0.73 3.76
CA PHE A 130 -15.70 -0.64 3.60
C PHE A 130 -16.03 -1.53 4.81
N ILE A 131 -16.12 -2.83 4.55
CA ILE A 131 -16.24 -3.86 5.59
C ILE A 131 -14.82 -4.05 6.17
N PRO A 132 -14.64 -3.93 7.50
CA PRO A 132 -13.33 -4.03 8.11
C PRO A 132 -12.75 -5.43 7.91
N LYS A 133 -11.54 -5.49 7.34
CA LYS A 133 -10.75 -6.71 7.23
C LYS A 133 -9.56 -6.62 8.17
N PHE A 134 -9.48 -7.55 9.10
CA PHE A 134 -8.37 -7.62 10.04
C PHE A 134 -7.11 -8.08 9.33
N THR A 135 -5.99 -7.43 9.62
CA THR A 135 -4.66 -7.83 9.13
C THR A 135 -3.67 -7.68 10.27
N GLN A 136 -2.81 -8.68 10.44
CA GLN A 136 -1.75 -8.65 11.42
C GLN A 136 -0.39 -8.63 10.71
N VAL A 137 0.47 -7.71 11.12
CA VAL A 137 1.86 -7.63 10.67
C VAL A 137 2.73 -7.55 11.94
N ASN A 138 3.61 -8.54 12.11
CA ASN A 138 4.33 -8.76 13.37
C ASN A 138 3.38 -8.82 14.57
N LYS A 139 3.59 -7.96 15.57
CA LYS A 139 2.76 -7.83 16.78
C LYS A 139 1.60 -6.85 16.62
N HIS A 140 1.53 -6.11 15.52
CA HIS A 140 0.59 -5.02 15.33
C HIS A 140 -0.62 -5.46 14.50
N LYS A 141 -1.78 -4.89 14.84
CA LYS A 141 -3.09 -5.27 14.30
C LYS A 141 -3.71 -4.09 13.58
N TYR A 142 -4.27 -4.34 12.40
CA TYR A 142 -4.71 -3.29 11.48
C TYR A 142 -6.04 -3.62 10.84
N ILE A 143 -6.75 -2.57 10.45
CA ILE A 143 -7.76 -2.60 9.41
C ILE A 143 -7.26 -1.69 8.29
N MET A 144 -7.24 -2.19 7.07
CA MET A 144 -6.70 -1.46 5.92
C MET A 144 -7.71 -1.38 4.79
N ASN A 145 -7.69 -0.27 4.08
CA ASN A 145 -8.47 -0.09 2.87
C ASN A 145 -7.67 0.69 1.81
N GLU A 146 -7.74 0.25 0.57
CA GLU A 146 -7.20 1.00 -0.56
C GLU A 146 -8.14 2.18 -0.87
N ILE A 147 -7.55 3.36 -1.05
CA ILE A 147 -8.25 4.58 -1.42
C ILE A 147 -7.60 5.18 -2.66
N LYS A 148 -8.43 5.74 -3.54
CA LYS A 148 -7.97 6.42 -4.76
C LYS A 148 -8.08 7.91 -4.53
N ILE A 149 -6.94 8.56 -4.28
CA ILE A 149 -6.84 9.99 -4.04
C ILE A 149 -5.46 10.48 -4.48
N GLU A 150 -5.46 11.55 -5.28
CA GLU A 150 -4.24 12.18 -5.79
C GLU A 150 -3.73 13.23 -4.80
N GLU A 151 -4.64 13.96 -4.17
CA GLU A 151 -4.33 15.04 -3.25
C GLU A 151 -3.52 14.55 -2.06
N ASP A 152 -2.56 15.37 -1.66
CA ASP A 152 -1.68 15.17 -0.51
C ASP A 152 -2.31 15.62 0.83
N GLN A 153 -3.49 16.24 0.78
CA GLN A 153 -4.23 16.61 1.99
C GLN A 153 -5.73 16.53 1.79
N VAL A 154 -6.43 16.12 2.85
CA VAL A 154 -7.88 16.17 2.98
C VAL A 154 -8.27 17.20 4.04
N ASN A 155 -9.13 18.16 3.68
CA ASN A 155 -9.54 19.23 4.58
C ASN A 155 -10.25 18.72 5.82
N LYS A 156 -11.11 17.72 5.64
CA LYS A 156 -11.89 17.11 6.72
C LYS A 156 -12.11 15.64 6.43
N MET A 157 -12.03 14.82 7.46
CA MET A 157 -12.37 13.40 7.42
C MET A 157 -13.34 13.10 8.57
N LYS A 158 -14.46 12.45 8.26
CA LYS A 158 -15.46 12.01 9.23
C LYS A 158 -15.52 10.49 9.21
N ILE A 159 -15.28 9.87 10.35
CA ILE A 159 -15.26 8.41 10.52
C ILE A 159 -16.42 8.01 11.43
N PHE A 160 -17.18 7.01 11.03
CA PHE A 160 -18.30 6.48 11.80
C PHE A 160 -18.54 5.00 11.47
N LEU A 161 -19.25 4.30 12.34
CA LEU A 161 -19.67 2.92 12.08
C LEU A 161 -21.15 2.90 11.73
N TYR A 162 -21.55 1.94 10.91
CA TYR A 162 -22.96 1.68 10.65
C TYR A 162 -23.20 0.22 10.25
N LYS A 163 -24.44 -0.26 10.47
CA LYS A 163 -24.96 -1.51 9.90
C LYS A 163 -25.99 -1.18 8.81
N LYS A 164 -26.14 -2.06 7.82
CA LYS A 164 -27.22 -1.96 6.83
C LYS A 164 -28.35 -2.91 7.22
N ASN A 165 -29.48 -2.36 7.65
CA ASN A 165 -30.70 -3.14 7.88
C ASN A 165 -31.75 -2.66 6.87
N GLU A 166 -32.35 -3.58 6.12
CA GLU A 166 -33.43 -3.27 5.17
C GLU A 166 -33.08 -2.14 4.18
N GLY A 167 -31.82 -2.09 3.73
CA GLY A 167 -31.31 -1.07 2.81
C GLY A 167 -31.01 0.30 3.46
N ARG A 168 -31.29 0.49 4.75
CA ARG A 168 -31.01 1.73 5.50
C ARG A 168 -29.70 1.64 6.27
N LYS A 169 -28.92 2.73 6.29
CA LYS A 169 -27.69 2.85 7.08
C LYS A 169 -28.05 3.28 8.52
N ASN A 170 -27.89 2.37 9.46
CA ASN A 170 -28.07 2.65 10.88
C ASN A 170 -26.72 2.90 11.53
N LYS A 171 -26.45 4.16 11.90
CA LYS A 171 -25.19 4.55 12.56
C LYS A 171 -25.07 3.85 13.92
N ILE A 172 -23.86 3.41 14.25
CA ILE A 172 -23.52 2.76 15.52
C ILE A 172 -22.32 3.48 16.12
N GLY A 173 -22.36 3.68 17.43
CA GLY A 173 -21.25 4.27 18.18
C GLY A 173 -20.98 5.75 17.85
N PRO A 174 -19.83 6.26 18.32
CA PRO A 174 -19.47 7.66 18.16
C PRO A 174 -19.10 8.02 16.71
N THR A 175 -18.83 9.30 16.47
CA THR A 175 -18.23 9.77 15.22
C THR A 175 -16.96 10.52 15.55
N ILE A 176 -15.92 10.28 14.78
CA ILE A 176 -14.69 11.06 14.83
C ILE A 176 -14.65 12.01 13.64
N ILE A 177 -14.14 13.22 13.90
CA ILE A 177 -13.88 14.23 12.89
C ILE A 177 -12.43 14.64 13.02
N LEU A 178 -11.69 14.52 11.92
CA LEU A 178 -10.34 15.01 11.77
C LEU A 178 -10.35 16.17 10.77
N ASN A 179 -9.55 17.19 11.04
CA ASN A 179 -9.34 18.31 10.13
C ASN A 179 -7.89 18.25 9.64
N LYS A 180 -7.67 18.63 8.37
CA LYS A 180 -6.35 18.67 7.73
C LYS A 180 -5.57 17.35 7.88
N VAL A 181 -6.11 16.28 7.30
CA VAL A 181 -5.45 14.96 7.29
C VAL A 181 -4.49 14.91 6.12
N ASN A 182 -3.20 14.70 6.37
CA ASN A 182 -2.22 14.53 5.31
C ASN A 182 -2.30 13.11 4.75
N THR A 183 -2.09 12.96 3.44
CA THR A 183 -2.18 11.67 2.73
C THR A 183 -0.84 11.30 2.08
N TYR A 184 0.26 11.92 2.51
CA TYR A 184 1.62 11.58 2.13
C TYR A 184 2.40 11.15 3.38
N ASN A 185 3.58 10.55 3.19
CA ASN A 185 4.31 9.87 4.27
C ASN A 185 5.38 10.72 4.96
N ASP A 186 5.59 11.96 4.48
CA ASP A 186 6.75 12.81 4.78
C ASP A 186 6.50 13.78 5.93
#